data_AF-A0A3P7JBN7-F1
#
_entry.id   AF-A0A3P7JBN7-F1
#
_cell.length_a   1.000
_cell.length_b   1.000
_cell.length_c   1.000
_cell.angle_alpha   90.00
_cell.angle_beta   90.00
_cell.angle_gamma   90.00
#
_symmetry.space_group_name_H-M   'P 1'
#
loop_
_entity.id
_entity.type
_entity.pdbx_description
1 polymer ?
#
loop_
_entity_poly.entity_id
_entity_poly.type
_entity_poly.pdbx_seq_one_letter_code
_entity_poly.pdbx_strand_id
1 'polypeptide(L)'
;MITLCHRLAFIIIVISSIQAISIDNDIVGEPDIECLDEEIRVWVKTRKPFAGRIYAKGRADIEECYKDDFAKERTKKPHFDLRFGVCGMRSLRSVGFCLKS
;
A
#
# COMPACT_ATOMS: atom_id res chain seq x y z
N MET A 1 3.57 36.91 -32.89
CA MET A 1 4.71 36.63 -31.98
C MET A 1 4.35 36.81 -30.50
N ILE A 2 3.78 37.95 -30.09
CA ILE A 2 3.46 38.24 -28.68
C ILE A 2 2.44 37.26 -28.08
N THR A 3 1.39 36.92 -28.84
CA THR A 3 0.35 35.96 -28.42
C THR A 3 0.89 34.54 -28.25
N LEU A 4 1.84 34.12 -29.09
CA LEU A 4 2.50 32.82 -28.99
C LEU A 4 3.38 32.73 -27.73
N CYS A 5 4.09 33.83 -27.41
CA CYS A 5 4.92 33.93 -26.22
C CYS A 5 4.09 33.82 -24.93
N HIS A 6 2.93 34.49 -24.88
CA HIS A 6 2.02 34.42 -23.75
C HIS A 6 1.45 33.01 -23.54
N ARG A 7 1.14 32.30 -24.63
CA ARG A 7 0.67 30.90 -24.55
C ARG A 7 1.77 29.98 -24.03
N LEU A 8 3.01 30.13 -24.50
CA LEU A 8 4.15 29.36 -24.02
C LEU A 8 4.44 29.64 -22.54
N ALA A 9 4.39 30.90 -22.12
CA ALA A 9 4.57 31.28 -20.71
C ALA A 9 3.49 30.67 -19.81
N PHE A 10 2.22 30.68 -20.24
CA PHE A 10 1.12 30.07 -19.50
C PHE A 10 1.29 28.55 -19.35
N ILE A 11 1.71 27.87 -20.42
CA ILE A 11 1.98 26.41 -20.38
C ILE A 11 3.14 26.09 -19.42
N ILE A 12 4.22 26.87 -19.44
CA ILE A 12 5.36 26.69 -18.53
C ILE A 12 4.94 26.88 -17.07
N ILE A 13 4.10 27.88 -16.78
CA ILE A 13 3.57 28.13 -15.43
C ILE A 13 2.70 26.95 -14.95
N VAL A 14 1.84 26.41 -15.81
CA VAL A 14 0.99 25.26 -15.50
C VAL A 14 1.81 23.98 -15.28
N ILE A 15 2.90 23.77 -16.02
CA ILE A 15 3.80 22.62 -15.81
C ILE A 15 4.55 22.76 -14.48
N SER A 16 4.94 23.98 -14.11
CA SER A 16 5.67 24.27 -12.86
C SER A 16 4.82 24.07 -11.61
N SER A 17 3.50 24.16 -11.72
CA SER A 17 2.57 23.92 -10.61
C SER A 17 2.21 22.45 -10.41
N ILE A 18 2.70 21.53 -11.26
CA ILE A 18 2.60 20.09 -11.05
C ILE A 18 3.60 19.71 -9.94
N GLN A 19 3.25 19.97 -8.69
CA GLN A 19 3.96 19.39 -7.56
C GLN A 19 3.71 17.88 -7.56
N ALA A 20 4.78 17.10 -7.70
CA ALA A 20 4.71 15.68 -7.42
C ALA A 20 4.28 15.49 -5.96
N ILE A 21 3.18 14.78 -5.73
CA ILE A 21 2.73 14.45 -4.38
C ILE A 21 3.76 13.48 -3.81
N SER A 22 4.66 13.98 -2.96
CA SER A 22 5.58 13.13 -2.22
C SER A 22 4.75 12.31 -1.22
N ILE A 23 4.80 10.98 -1.33
CA ILE A 23 4.22 10.07 -0.33
C ILE A 23 5.14 10.11 0.91
N ASP A 24 4.92 11.10 1.77
CA ASP A 24 5.64 11.28 3.04
C ASP A 24 4.90 10.55 4.16
N ASN A 25 4.80 9.24 4.02
CA ASN A 25 4.28 8.34 5.04
C ASN A 25 4.99 6.98 4.99
N ASP A 26 5.90 6.76 5.94
CA ASP A 26 6.66 5.52 6.05
C ASP A 26 5.92 4.46 6.88
N ILE A 27 6.25 3.20 6.62
CA ILE A 27 6.00 2.10 7.55
C ILE A 27 6.97 2.22 8.72
N VAL A 28 6.46 2.06 9.94
CA VAL A 28 7.22 2.16 11.18
C VAL A 28 7.43 0.76 11.75
N GLY A 29 8.66 0.25 11.63
CA GLY A 29 9.02 -1.07 12.15
C GLY A 29 8.38 -2.21 11.36
N GLU A 30 8.29 -3.38 12.01
CA GLU A 30 7.66 -4.56 11.45
C GLU A 30 6.14 -4.57 11.72
N PRO A 31 5.34 -5.17 10.82
CA PRO A 31 3.91 -5.33 11.06
C PRO A 31 3.62 -6.28 12.22
N ASP A 32 2.56 -6.00 12.97
CA ASP A 32 2.05 -6.96 13.95
C ASP A 32 1.24 -8.02 13.19
N ILE A 33 1.51 -9.31 13.41
CA ILE A 33 0.84 -10.42 12.73
C ILE A 33 0.17 -11.31 13.77
N GLU A 34 -1.13 -11.57 13.57
CA GLU A 34 -1.90 -12.57 14.31
C GLU A 34 -2.28 -13.72 13.36
N CYS A 35 -1.93 -14.95 13.74
CA CYS A 35 -2.33 -16.15 13.02
C CYS A 35 -3.54 -16.76 13.72
N LEU A 36 -4.66 -16.86 13.02
CA LEU A 36 -5.86 -17.56 13.45
C LEU A 36 -5.97 -18.90 12.72
N ASP A 37 -7.04 -19.65 12.97
CA ASP A 37 -7.23 -20.98 12.38
C ASP A 37 -7.47 -20.92 10.86
N GLU A 38 -8.18 -19.89 10.38
CA GLU A 38 -8.59 -19.76 8.97
C GLU A 38 -7.99 -18.56 8.23
N GLU A 39 -7.33 -17.64 8.95
CA GLU A 39 -6.80 -16.40 8.40
C GLU A 39 -5.57 -15.89 9.15
N ILE A 40 -4.83 -14.98 8.51
CA ILE A 40 -3.87 -14.11 9.18
C ILE A 40 -4.42 -12.69 9.21
N ARG A 41 -4.16 -11.97 10.30
CA ARG A 41 -4.44 -10.55 10.42
C ARG A 41 -3.15 -9.79 10.51
N VAL A 42 -3.00 -8.77 9.69
CA VAL A 42 -1.78 -7.99 9.57
C VAL A 42 -2.08 -6.54 9.89
N TRP A 43 -1.43 -5.98 10.90
CA TRP A 43 -1.48 -4.55 11.21
C TRP A 43 -0.17 -3.88 10.84
N VAL A 44 -0.26 -2.87 9.98
CA VAL A 44 0.89 -2.05 9.59
C VAL A 44 0.86 -0.75 10.36
N LYS A 45 1.96 -0.37 11.01
CA LYS A 45 2.09 0.94 11.67
C LYS A 45 2.66 1.94 10.67
N THR A 46 2.01 3.10 10.53
CA THR A 46 2.46 4.17 9.64
C THR A 46 2.76 5.45 10.42
N ARG A 47 3.70 6.27 9.94
CA ARG A 47 4.11 7.54 10.60
C ARG A 47 2.93 8.52 10.72
N LYS A 48 2.11 8.60 9.67
CA LYS A 48 0.92 9.44 9.54
C LYS A 48 -0.30 8.56 9.21
N PRO A 49 -1.54 9.09 9.35
CA PRO A 49 -2.74 8.34 8.97
C PRO A 49 -2.64 7.78 7.55
N PHE A 50 -2.94 6.50 7.39
CA PHE A 50 -2.88 5.82 6.12
C PHE A 50 -4.14 6.13 5.30
N ALA A 51 -3.95 6.58 4.06
CA ALA A 51 -5.01 6.89 3.11
C ALA A 51 -4.62 6.30 1.75
N GLY A 52 -4.79 4.99 1.63
CA GLY A 52 -4.42 4.24 0.44
C GLY A 52 -5.09 2.88 0.40
N ARG A 53 -4.61 2.01 -0.49
CA ARG A 53 -5.08 0.64 -0.65
C ARG A 53 -4.02 -0.33 -0.17
N ILE A 54 -4.41 -1.31 0.66
CA ILE A 54 -3.59 -2.48 1.00
C ILE A 54 -4.11 -3.65 0.17
N TYR A 55 -3.22 -4.45 -0.40
CA TYR A 55 -3.60 -5.60 -1.23
C TYR A 55 -2.57 -6.73 -1.18
N ALA A 56 -3.02 -7.95 -1.44
CA ALA A 56 -2.11 -9.08 -1.63
C ALA A 56 -1.29 -8.92 -2.91
N LYS A 57 0.02 -9.14 -2.83
CA LYS A 57 0.95 -8.95 -3.95
C LYS A 57 0.48 -9.73 -5.19
N GLY A 58 0.32 -9.02 -6.31
CA GLY A 58 -0.14 -9.59 -7.58
C GLY A 58 -1.64 -9.87 -7.66
N ARG A 59 -2.45 -9.36 -6.72
CA ARG A 59 -3.91 -9.53 -6.65
C ARG A 59 -4.64 -8.21 -6.38
N ALA A 60 -4.06 -7.08 -6.80
CA ALA A 60 -4.61 -5.73 -6.52
C ALA A 60 -5.93 -5.42 -7.25
N ASP A 61 -6.23 -6.21 -8.28
CA ASP A 61 -7.38 -6.16 -9.16
C ASP A 61 -8.56 -7.01 -8.68
N ILE A 62 -8.35 -7.90 -7.71
CA ILE A 62 -9.39 -8.77 -7.16
C ILE A 62 -9.96 -8.12 -5.89
N GLU A 63 -11.26 -7.88 -5.88
CA GLU A 63 -11.97 -7.15 -4.80
C GLU A 63 -11.74 -7.77 -3.41
N GLU A 64 -11.80 -9.10 -3.30
CA GLU A 64 -11.57 -9.81 -2.04
C GLU A 64 -10.12 -9.77 -1.53
N CYS A 65 -9.19 -9.29 -2.35
CA CYS A 65 -7.75 -9.27 -2.06
C CYS A 65 -7.19 -7.87 -1.82
N TYR A 66 -8.05 -6.86 -1.67
CA TYR A 66 -7.66 -5.53 -1.26
C TYR A 66 -8.63 -4.89 -0.26
N LYS A 67 -8.14 -3.87 0.44
CA LYS A 67 -8.93 -2.99 1.28
C LYS A 67 -8.48 -1.54 1.04
N ASP A 68 -9.40 -0.61 0.81
CA ASP A 68 -9.11 0.78 0.41
C ASP A 68 -9.94 1.87 1.11
N ASP A 69 -10.68 1.51 2.14
CA ASP A 69 -11.50 2.41 2.96
C ASP A 69 -10.72 3.14 4.07
N PHE A 70 -9.41 2.90 4.19
CA PHE A 70 -8.55 3.49 5.23
C PHE A 70 -8.51 5.02 5.25
N ALA A 71 -8.76 5.67 4.10
CA ALA A 71 -8.89 7.12 4.02
C ALA A 71 -10.01 7.66 4.93
N LYS A 72 -11.08 6.89 5.11
CA LYS A 72 -12.20 7.22 6.01
C LYS A 72 -11.86 6.91 7.47
N GLU A 73 -11.14 5.83 7.71
CA GLU A 73 -10.72 5.40 9.06
C GLU A 73 -9.75 6.38 9.72
N ARG A 74 -8.95 7.12 8.94
CA ARG A 74 -7.93 8.08 9.44
C ARG A 74 -6.97 7.44 10.46
N THR A 75 -6.73 6.14 10.34
CA THR A 75 -5.92 5.35 11.28
C THR A 75 -4.44 5.36 10.92
N LYS A 76 -3.57 5.28 11.94
CA LYS A 76 -2.13 5.03 11.77
C LYS A 76 -1.76 3.54 11.88
N LYS A 77 -2.76 2.70 12.14
CA LYS A 77 -2.61 1.25 12.29
C LYS A 77 -3.68 0.52 11.44
N PRO A 78 -3.66 0.70 10.10
CA PRO A 78 -4.54 -0.06 9.22
C PRO A 78 -4.32 -1.57 9.40
N HIS A 79 -5.42 -2.33 9.28
CA HIS A 79 -5.41 -3.79 9.37
C HIS A 79 -5.91 -4.40 8.06
N PHE A 80 -5.38 -5.57 7.73
CA PHE A 80 -5.77 -6.33 6.57
C PHE A 80 -5.78 -7.82 6.89
N ASP A 81 -6.89 -8.47 6.57
CA ASP A 81 -7.14 -9.86 6.90
C ASP A 81 -7.04 -10.71 5.63
N LEU A 82 -6.28 -11.80 5.71
CA LEU A 82 -6.02 -12.68 4.58
C LEU A 82 -6.34 -14.12 4.98
N ARG A 83 -7.37 -14.70 4.36
CA ARG A 83 -7.75 -16.09 4.59
C ARG A 83 -6.73 -17.06 4.01
N PHE A 84 -6.61 -18.25 4.59
CA PHE A 84 -5.77 -19.30 4.04
C PHE A 84 -6.25 -19.79 2.68
N GLY A 85 -5.32 -19.99 1.74
CA GLY A 85 -5.59 -20.54 0.41
C GLY A 85 -6.15 -19.54 -0.63
N VAL A 86 -6.48 -18.31 -0.23
CA VAL A 86 -6.96 -17.27 -1.17
C VAL A 86 -5.86 -16.26 -1.53
N CYS A 87 -6.15 -15.36 -2.47
CA CYS A 87 -5.26 -14.25 -2.85
C CYS A 87 -3.82 -14.66 -3.21
N GLY A 88 -3.67 -15.86 -3.80
CA GLY A 88 -2.37 -16.39 -4.23
C GLY A 88 -1.43 -16.80 -3.10
N MET A 89 -1.92 -16.94 -1.87
CA MET A 89 -1.12 -17.40 -0.76
C MET A 89 -0.67 -18.85 -0.96
N ARG A 90 0.61 -19.12 -0.68
CA ARG A 90 1.22 -20.45 -0.83
C ARG A 90 1.70 -20.94 0.51
N SER A 91 1.28 -22.14 0.90
CA SER A 91 1.85 -22.82 2.05
C SER A 91 3.17 -23.46 1.65
N LEU A 92 4.24 -23.10 2.35
CA LEU A 92 5.52 -23.82 2.29
C LEU A 92 5.64 -24.63 3.57
N ARG A 93 5.76 -25.95 3.41
CA ARG A 93 6.06 -26.85 4.52
C ARG A 93 7.55 -27.13 4.47
N SER A 94 8.26 -26.80 5.54
CA SER A 94 9.65 -27.22 5.70
C SER A 94 9.68 -28.53 6.48
N VAL A 95 10.22 -29.58 5.87
CA VAL A 95 10.69 -30.76 6.61
C VAL A 95 12.09 -30.43 7.09
N GLY A 96 12.29 -30.35 8.40
CA GLY A 96 13.45 -29.71 9.01
C GLY A 96 14.81 -30.14 8.44
N PHE A 97 15.49 -29.19 7.81
CA PHE A 97 16.90 -28.87 8.04
C PHE A 97 17.04 -27.35 7.85
N CYS A 98 17.18 -26.61 8.95
CA CYS A 98 17.56 -25.22 8.92
C CYS A 98 19.03 -25.14 8.50
N LEU A 99 19.32 -25.02 7.21
CA LEU A 99 20.64 -24.64 6.73
C LEU A 99 20.85 -23.18 7.12
N LYS A 100 21.57 -22.99 8.22
CA LYS A 100 22.22 -21.73 8.58
C LYS A 100 23.11 -21.32 7.41
N SER A 101 22.74 -20.27 6.68
CA SER A 101 23.61 -19.57 5.74
C SER A 101 23.91 -18.18 6.25
#